data_AF-A0A659QUP7-F1
#
_entry.id   AF-A0A659QUP7-F1
#
_cell.length_a   1.000
_cell.length_b   1.000
_cell.length_c   1.000
_cell.angle_alpha   90.00
_cell.angle_beta   90.00
_cell.angle_gamma   90.00
#
_symmetry.space_group_name_H-M   'P 1'
#
loop_
_entity.id
_entity.type
_entity.pdbx_description
1 polymer ?
#
loop_
_entity_poly.entity_id
_entity_poly.type
_entity_poly.pdbx_seq_one_letter_code
_entity_poly.pdbx_strand_id
1 'polypeptide(L)'
;NQSVISKVRFSRLGIKLAESHNKGYRWQHEATIALACPTHAHAFELSVQEAEEWYRGRDIYPQTPPAADDVLVTFQRQPLGLAKRIGSRIKNSYPRELVRDGKLFTGNS
;
A
#
# COMPACT_ATOMS: atom_id res chain seq x y z
N ASN A 1 -19.29 17.16 -26.61
CA ASN A 1 -18.12 17.45 -25.74
C ASN A 1 -16.84 17.45 -26.56
N GLN A 2 -16.18 18.60 -26.70
CA GLN A 2 -14.87 18.66 -27.35
C GLN A 2 -13.79 18.28 -26.34
N SER A 3 -12.93 17.34 -26.71
CA SER A 3 -11.81 16.92 -25.86
C SER A 3 -10.81 18.08 -25.67
N VAL A 4 -10.41 18.28 -24.42
CA VAL A 4 -9.34 19.22 -24.02
C VAL A 4 -7.96 18.56 -24.03
N ILE A 5 -7.90 17.24 -24.27
CA ILE A 5 -6.66 16.52 -24.51
C ILE A 5 -5.97 17.19 -25.72
N SER A 6 -4.69 17.53 -25.56
CA SER A 6 -3.85 18.34 -26.46
C SER A 6 -4.12 19.85 -26.55
N LYS A 7 -5.18 20.37 -25.94
CA LYS A 7 -5.49 21.82 -25.94
C LYS A 7 -4.94 22.57 -24.73
N VAL A 8 -4.64 21.86 -23.65
CA VAL A 8 -4.10 22.43 -22.42
C VAL A 8 -2.99 21.54 -21.88
N ARG A 9 -2.01 22.14 -21.21
CA ARG A 9 -0.98 21.41 -20.48
C ARG A 9 -1.52 21.03 -19.10
N PHE A 10 -1.67 19.73 -18.88
CA PHE A 10 -2.07 19.21 -17.58
C PHE A 10 -0.85 19.12 -16.65
N SER A 11 -1.02 19.48 -15.38
CA SER A 11 -0.01 19.26 -14.34
C SER A 11 0.12 17.78 -13.99
N ARG A 12 -1.00 17.04 -13.98
CA ARG A 12 -1.08 15.58 -13.83
C ARG A 12 -2.36 15.07 -14.49
N LEU A 13 -2.27 13.96 -15.22
CA LEU A 13 -3.40 13.25 -15.80
C LEU A 13 -3.59 11.92 -15.09
N GLY A 14 -4.72 11.76 -14.41
CA GLY A 14 -5.07 10.52 -13.71
C GLY A 14 -4.08 10.10 -12.62
N ILE A 15 -4.10 8.81 -12.31
CA ILE A 15 -3.18 8.15 -11.37
C ILE A 15 -2.24 7.23 -12.14
N LYS A 16 -0.96 7.20 -11.74
CA LYS A 16 0.00 6.28 -12.34
C LYS A 16 -0.24 4.89 -11.78
N LEU A 17 -0.53 3.90 -12.62
CA LEU A 17 -0.83 2.53 -12.17
C LEU A 17 0.44 1.82 -11.69
N ALA A 18 1.44 1.74 -12.56
CA ALA A 18 2.68 1.03 -12.29
C ALA A 18 3.83 1.59 -13.13
N GLU A 19 5.04 1.16 -12.79
CA GLU A 19 6.23 1.29 -13.62
C GLU A 19 6.64 -0.08 -14.15
N SER A 20 7.03 -0.14 -15.42
CA SER A 20 7.63 -1.34 -15.98
C SER A 20 9.03 -1.54 -15.41
N HIS A 21 9.36 -2.78 -15.07
CA HIS A 21 10.65 -3.21 -14.55
C HIS A 21 11.06 -4.52 -15.24
N ASN A 22 12.34 -4.90 -15.20
CA ASN A 22 12.86 -6.07 -15.93
C ASN A 22 12.13 -7.40 -15.63
N LYS A 23 11.41 -7.49 -14.49
CA LYS A 23 10.66 -8.66 -14.04
C LYS A 23 9.19 -8.35 -13.75
N GLY A 24 8.56 -7.51 -14.58
CA GLY A 24 7.13 -7.19 -14.49
C GLY A 24 6.87 -5.76 -14.06
N TYR A 25 5.90 -5.55 -13.17
CA TYR A 25 5.42 -4.22 -12.82
C TYR A 25 5.68 -3.87 -11.36
N ARG A 26 6.08 -2.62 -11.12
CA ARG A 26 6.10 -2.01 -9.80
C ARG A 26 4.87 -1.11 -9.65
N TRP A 27 3.84 -1.63 -8.98
CA TRP A 27 2.63 -0.86 -8.68
C TRP A 27 2.94 0.38 -7.84
N GLN A 28 2.25 1.47 -8.15
CA GLN A 28 2.36 2.72 -7.39
C GLN A 28 1.43 2.68 -6.19
N HIS A 29 1.89 3.24 -5.07
CA HIS A 29 1.10 3.32 -3.84
C HIS A 29 -0.26 4.00 -4.07
N GLU A 30 -0.29 5.12 -4.80
CA GLU A 30 -1.53 5.85 -5.14
C GLU A 30 -2.55 4.95 -5.86
N ALA A 31 -2.11 4.08 -6.77
CA ALA A 31 -2.99 3.15 -7.47
C ALA A 31 -3.54 2.08 -6.52
N THR A 32 -2.73 1.57 -5.59
CA THR A 32 -3.22 0.65 -4.57
C THR A 32 -4.28 1.29 -3.67
N ILE A 33 -4.05 2.51 -3.19
CA ILE A 33 -5.00 3.20 -2.34
C ILE A 33 -6.32 3.47 -3.07
N ALA A 34 -6.26 3.90 -4.33
CA ALA A 34 -7.44 4.29 -5.08
C ALA A 34 -8.25 3.11 -5.65
N LEU A 35 -7.59 2.00 -6.02
CA LEU A 35 -8.20 0.95 -6.86
C LEU A 35 -8.25 -0.43 -6.20
N ALA A 36 -7.57 -0.67 -5.08
CA ALA A 36 -7.55 -2.00 -4.48
C ALA A 36 -8.91 -2.37 -3.87
N CYS A 37 -9.28 -3.65 -3.98
CA CYS A 37 -10.44 -4.22 -3.31
C CYS A 37 -10.03 -4.77 -1.93
N PRO A 38 -10.46 -4.17 -0.80
CA PRO A 38 -10.00 -4.59 0.52
C PRO A 38 -10.51 -5.98 0.94
N THR A 39 -11.53 -6.50 0.27
CA THR A 39 -12.11 -7.82 0.52
C THR A 39 -11.54 -8.91 -0.39
N HIS A 40 -10.42 -8.64 -1.08
CA HIS A 40 -9.77 -9.63 -1.93
C HIS A 40 -9.20 -10.79 -1.10
N ALA A 41 -9.14 -12.00 -1.67
CA ALA A 41 -8.63 -13.21 -1.01
C ALA A 41 -7.14 -13.17 -0.60
N HIS A 42 -6.41 -12.13 -1.02
CA HIS A 42 -5.00 -11.91 -0.69
C HIS A 42 -4.79 -10.61 0.09
N ALA A 43 -5.88 -10.06 0.65
CA ALA A 43 -5.78 -9.02 1.66
C ALA A 43 -5.24 -9.62 2.97
N PHE A 44 -4.36 -8.88 3.63
CA PHE A 44 -3.80 -9.21 4.93
C PHE A 44 -4.08 -8.03 5.87
N GLU A 45 -5.02 -8.24 6.78
CA GLU A 45 -5.45 -7.24 7.74
C GLU A 45 -4.45 -7.16 8.90
N LEU A 46 -3.86 -5.99 9.09
CA LEU A 46 -2.96 -5.71 10.19
C LEU A 46 -3.73 -5.51 11.50
N SER A 47 -3.14 -5.95 12.60
CA SER A 47 -3.47 -5.44 13.93
C SER A 47 -3.08 -3.97 14.08
N VAL A 48 -3.54 -3.33 15.17
CA VAL A 48 -3.17 -1.94 15.49
C VAL A 48 -1.66 -1.77 15.64
N GLN A 49 -1.00 -2.73 16.30
CA GLN A 49 0.44 -2.71 16.54
C GLN A 49 1.21 -2.86 15.22
N GLU A 50 0.80 -3.79 14.36
CA GLU A 50 1.44 -3.98 13.06
C GLU A 50 1.19 -2.78 12.13
N ALA A 51 0.00 -2.17 12.18
CA ALA A 51 -0.29 -0.95 11.44
C ALA A 51 0.61 0.22 11.91
N GLU A 52 0.90 0.31 13.21
CA GLU A 52 1.83 1.31 13.74
C GLU A 52 3.23 1.13 13.15
N GLU A 53 3.74 -0.10 13.17
CA GLU A 53 5.05 -0.42 12.58
C GLU A 53 5.06 -0.18 11.07
N TRP A 54 3.96 -0.46 10.37
CA TRP A 54 3.82 -0.21 8.94
C TRP A 54 3.95 1.28 8.62
N TYR A 55 3.24 2.14 9.35
CA TYR A 55 3.32 3.61 9.21
C TYR A 55 4.68 4.18 9.62
N ARG A 56 5.43 3.49 10.47
CA ARG A 56 6.85 3.79 10.80
C ARG A 56 7.83 3.29 9.73
N GLY A 57 7.34 2.74 8.62
CA GLY A 57 8.17 2.25 7.51
C GLY A 57 8.90 0.94 7.81
N ARG A 58 8.45 0.17 8.80
CA ARG A 58 9.07 -1.08 9.24
C ARG A 58 8.36 -2.29 8.64
N ASP A 59 9.12 -3.36 8.43
CA ASP A 59 8.58 -4.64 7.99
C ASP A 59 7.71 -5.26 9.09
N ILE A 60 6.72 -6.06 8.69
CA ILE A 60 5.82 -6.73 9.61
C ILE A 60 6.19 -8.20 9.74
N TYR A 61 6.17 -8.70 10.96
CA TYR A 61 6.46 -10.09 11.31
C TYR A 61 5.19 -10.72 11.92
N PRO A 62 4.19 -11.05 11.09
CA PRO A 62 2.95 -11.61 11.59
C PRO A 62 3.19 -13.01 12.17
N GLN A 63 2.42 -13.38 13.19
CA GLN A 63 2.47 -14.74 13.76
C GLN A 63 2.17 -15.81 12.71
N THR A 64 1.19 -15.54 11.84
CA THR A 64 0.86 -16.38 10.69
C THR A 64 1.07 -15.56 9.42
N PRO A 65 2.19 -15.78 8.69
CA PRO A 65 2.42 -15.10 7.42
C PRO A 65 1.34 -15.46 6.38
N PRO A 66 1.02 -14.53 5.46
CA PRO A 66 0.12 -14.82 4.36
C PRO A 66 0.66 -15.96 3.48
N ALA A 67 -0.23 -16.72 2.84
CA ALA A 67 0.19 -17.80 1.94
C ALA A 67 0.75 -17.27 0.61
N ALA A 68 0.25 -16.13 0.14
CA ALA A 68 0.66 -15.51 -1.12
C ALA A 68 1.94 -14.68 -0.94
N ASP A 69 2.75 -14.62 -2.01
CA ASP A 69 3.95 -13.78 -2.03
C ASP A 69 3.63 -12.30 -2.24
N ASP A 70 2.61 -11.98 -3.05
CA ASP A 70 2.09 -10.62 -3.23
C ASP A 70 0.81 -10.45 -2.40
N VAL A 71 0.78 -9.43 -1.56
CA VAL A 71 -0.26 -9.23 -0.54
C VAL A 71 -0.74 -7.79 -0.54
N LEU A 72 -2.06 -7.61 -0.46
CA LEU A 72 -2.66 -6.31 -0.17
C LEU A 72 -2.70 -6.12 1.35
N VAL A 73 -1.87 -5.22 1.87
CA VAL A 73 -1.89 -4.88 3.29
C VAL A 73 -3.07 -3.95 3.57
N THR A 74 -3.89 -4.29 4.55
CA THR A 74 -5.05 -3.51 4.96
C THR A 74 -5.04 -3.22 6.45
N PHE A 75 -5.71 -2.15 6.87
CA PHE A 75 -6.00 -1.85 8.27
C PHE A 75 -7.36 -1.16 8.36
N GLN A 76 -8.21 -1.62 9.28
CA GLN A 76 -9.62 -1.23 9.37
C GLN A 76 -10.34 -1.39 8.02
N ARG A 77 -10.01 -2.48 7.30
CA ARG A 77 -10.52 -2.76 5.94
C ARG A 77 -10.22 -1.66 4.91
N GLN A 78 -9.21 -0.83 5.16
CA GLN A 78 -8.70 0.16 4.21
C GLN A 78 -7.35 -0.28 3.65
N PRO A 79 -7.10 -0.15 2.33
CA PRO A 79 -5.79 -0.43 1.75
C PRO A 79 -4.70 0.45 2.35
N LEU A 80 -3.58 -0.15 2.72
CA LEU A 80 -2.36 0.55 3.13
C LEU A 80 -1.23 0.43 2.11
N GLY A 81 -1.25 -0.60 1.26
CA GLY A 81 -0.23 -0.80 0.24
C GLY A 81 -0.14 -2.23 -0.27
N LEU A 82 0.54 -2.42 -1.40
CA LEU A 82 0.91 -3.74 -1.89
C LEU A 82 2.29 -4.10 -1.36
N ALA A 83 2.41 -5.29 -0.78
CA ALA A 83 3.63 -5.76 -0.15
C ALA A 83 4.05 -7.12 -0.71
N LYS A 84 5.32 -7.46 -0.50
CA LYS A 84 5.83 -8.81 -0.76
C LYS A 84 6.10 -9.54 0.55
N ARG A 85 5.65 -10.78 0.68
CA ARG A 85 6.12 -11.70 1.70
C ARG A 85 7.53 -12.18 1.35
N ILE A 86 8.45 -12.09 2.30
CA ILE A 86 9.84 -12.56 2.18
C ILE A 86 10.12 -13.46 3.38
N GLY A 87 9.97 -14.78 3.20
CA GLY A 87 10.06 -15.73 4.30
C GLY A 87 8.92 -15.51 5.31
N SER A 88 9.28 -15.14 6.54
CA SER A 88 8.33 -14.89 7.63
C SER A 88 7.87 -13.43 7.76
N ARG A 89 8.44 -12.50 6.98
CA ARG A 89 8.08 -11.07 7.05
C ARG A 89 7.28 -10.61 5.85
N ILE A 90 6.48 -9.58 6.05
CA ILE A 90 5.89 -8.76 4.99
C ILE A 90 6.80 -7.54 4.83
N LYS A 91 7.40 -7.40 3.65
CA LYS A 91 8.30 -6.28 3.33
C LYS A 91 7.50 -4.99 3.18
N ASN A 92 7.89 -3.96 3.93
CA ASN A 92 7.26 -2.65 3.88
C ASN A 92 7.50 -1.98 2.52
N SER A 93 6.43 -1.43 1.96
CA SER A 93 6.42 -0.67 0.71
C SER A 93 5.77 0.70 0.87
N TYR A 94 5.53 1.12 2.11
CA TYR A 94 4.94 2.41 2.42
C TYR A 94 5.86 3.54 1.94
N PRO A 95 5.34 4.58 1.25
CA PRO A 95 6.19 5.64 0.72
C PRO A 95 6.96 6.34 1.85
N ARG A 96 8.27 6.55 1.65
CA ARG A 96 9.16 7.09 2.68
C ARG A 96 8.75 8.50 3.12
N GLU A 97 8.24 9.27 2.17
CA GLU A 97 7.70 10.61 2.38
C GLU A 97 6.42 10.64 3.24
N LEU A 98 5.76 9.49 3.42
CA LEU A 98 4.58 9.35 4.27
C LEU A 98 4.87 8.71 5.63
N VAL A 99 6.09 8.20 5.84
CA VAL A 99 6.50 7.56 7.10
C VAL A 99 6.34 8.54 8.27
N ARG A 100 5.88 8.02 9.40
CA ARG A 100 5.55 8.83 10.59
C ARG A 100 6.34 8.36 11.82
N ASP A 101 7.02 9.31 12.48
CA ASP A 101 7.83 9.02 13.67
C ASP A 101 7.09 9.24 15.01
N GLY A 102 5.96 9.98 15.00
CA GLY A 102 5.23 10.38 16.22
C GLY A 102 4.26 9.34 16.80
N LYS A 103 3.42 9.78 17.74
CA LYS A 103 2.30 8.98 18.28
C LYS A 103 1.20 8.86 17.23
N LEU A 104 0.88 7.65 16.83
CA LEU A 104 -0.05 7.40 15.71
C LEU A 104 -1.47 7.11 16.14
N PHE A 105 -1.64 6.39 17.24
CA PHE A 105 -2.95 6.01 17.75
C PHE A 105 -3.13 6.59 19.14
N THR A 106 -4.21 7.33 19.33
CA THR A 106 -4.71 7.69 20.66
C THR A 106 -5.60 6.54 21.10
N GLY A 107 -5.13 5.71 22.04
CA GLY A 107 -5.99 4.69 22.63
C GLY A 107 -7.19 5.37 23.29
N ASN A 108 -8.40 4.90 22.97
CA ASN A 108 -9.50 5.04 23.91
C ASN A 108 -9.18 4.07 25.05
N SER A 109 -8.73 4.65 26.17
CA SER A 109 -8.66 3.94 27.45
C SER A 109 -10.08 3.67 27.94
#